data_AF-Q82HK8-F1
#
_entry.id   AF-Q82HK8-F1
#
_cell.length_a   1.000
_cell.length_b   1.000
_cell.length_c   1.000
_cell.angle_alpha   90.00
_cell.angle_beta   90.00
_cell.angle_gamma   90.00
#
_symmetry.space_group_name_H-M   'P 1'
#
loop_
_entity.id
_entity.type
_entity.pdbx_description
1 polymer ?
#
loop_
_entity_poly.entity_id
_entity_poly.type
_entity_poly.pdbx_seq_one_letter_code
_entity_poly.pdbx_strand_id
1 'polypeptide(L)'
;MAAEAEVLDELHRLRSRVPQLTGALAASVDGLVLAQDTPGVDPDSLAALTAAALGVALRVTDATGQGDFRELLVRGVHGYVATYAAGGTAVLTLLAQDRVNVGRLHLEGRRAGTRIGELIEAAAARAEPAPQTPAAKAPAKAVAKSATPRTRTARAPAKPRTTTNARTTTTES
;
A
#
# COMPACT_ATOMS: atom_id res chain seq x y z
N MET A 1 12.72 -9.23 -13.40
CA MET A 1 11.95 -8.38 -14.37
C MET A 1 12.62 -7.01 -14.53
N ALA A 2 12.33 -6.19 -15.55
CA ALA A 2 13.01 -4.89 -15.73
C ALA A 2 12.92 -3.97 -14.48
N ALA A 3 11.77 -4.01 -13.79
CA ALA A 3 11.55 -3.28 -12.54
C ALA A 3 12.48 -3.72 -11.40
N GLU A 4 12.74 -5.01 -11.26
CA GLU A 4 13.62 -5.57 -10.23
C GLU A 4 15.06 -5.07 -10.41
N ALA A 5 15.55 -5.03 -11.66
CA ALA A 5 16.89 -4.50 -11.97
C ALA A 5 16.99 -2.99 -11.67
N GLU A 6 15.99 -2.20 -12.06
CA GLU A 6 15.94 -0.76 -11.78
C GLU A 6 15.89 -0.47 -10.27
N VAL A 7 15.13 -1.26 -9.51
CA VAL A 7 15.05 -1.14 -8.05
C VAL A 7 16.37 -1.55 -7.40
N LEU A 8 16.97 -2.66 -7.82
CA LEU A 8 18.26 -3.13 -7.32
C LEU A 8 19.37 -2.09 -7.54
N ASP A 9 19.39 -1.45 -8.71
CA ASP A 9 20.32 -0.35 -8.99
C ASP A 9 20.13 0.84 -8.03
N GLU A 10 18.89 1.18 -7.69
CA GLU A 10 18.61 2.23 -6.70
C GLU A 10 19.07 1.83 -5.28
N LEU A 11 18.91 0.56 -4.90
CA LEU A 11 19.44 0.05 -3.62
C LEU A 11 20.97 0.18 -3.56
N HIS A 12 21.68 -0.19 -4.63
CA HIS A 12 23.13 -0.02 -4.71
C HIS A 12 23.55 1.46 -4.61
N ARG A 13 22.84 2.36 -5.30
CA ARG A 13 23.06 3.82 -5.21
C ARG A 13 22.77 4.36 -3.82
N LEU A 14 21.80 3.82 -3.11
CA LEU A 14 21.51 4.19 -1.73
C LEU A 14 22.66 3.79 -0.81
N ARG A 15 23.20 2.58 -0.95
CA ARG A 15 24.35 2.13 -0.15
C ARG A 15 25.62 2.93 -0.41
N SER A 16 25.86 3.39 -1.64
CA SER A 16 27.00 4.29 -1.91
C SER A 16 26.80 5.68 -1.27
N ARG A 17 25.55 6.16 -1.17
CA ARG A 17 25.21 7.41 -0.49
C ARG A 17 25.18 7.30 1.03
N VAL A 18 25.07 6.10 1.61
CA VAL A 18 25.09 5.89 3.07
C VAL A 18 26.01 4.71 3.41
N PRO A 19 27.33 4.95 3.59
CA PRO A 19 28.32 3.88 3.74
C PRO A 19 28.11 2.95 4.94
N GLN A 20 27.36 3.38 5.97
CA GLN A 20 27.04 2.57 7.14
C GLN A 20 25.85 1.62 6.94
N LEU A 21 25.24 1.59 5.74
CA LEU A 21 24.22 0.60 5.40
C LEU A 21 24.84 -0.79 5.19
N THR A 22 24.36 -1.74 5.98
CA THR A 22 24.74 -3.15 5.89
C THR A 22 23.79 -3.95 5.02
N GLY A 23 22.58 -3.46 4.78
CA GLY A 23 21.65 -4.07 3.84
C GLY A 23 20.48 -3.15 3.47
N ALA A 24 19.86 -3.43 2.34
CA ALA A 24 18.67 -2.74 1.85
C ALA A 24 17.74 -3.73 1.14
N LEU A 25 16.44 -3.62 1.42
CA LEU A 25 15.40 -4.49 0.90
C LEU A 25 14.23 -3.66 0.40
N ALA A 26 13.79 -3.89 -0.83
CA ALA A 26 12.49 -3.46 -1.30
C ALA A 26 11.53 -4.67 -1.27
N ALA A 27 10.39 -4.51 -0.61
CA ALA A 27 9.39 -5.56 -0.48
C ALA A 27 7.98 -5.01 -0.73
N SER A 28 7.04 -5.86 -1.12
CA SER A 28 5.63 -5.50 -1.14
C SER A 28 5.11 -5.33 0.29
N VAL A 29 3.99 -4.63 0.44
CA VAL A 29 3.29 -4.50 1.73
C VAL A 29 2.82 -5.85 2.30
N ASP A 30 2.72 -6.89 1.46
CA ASP A 30 2.36 -8.26 1.84
C ASP A 30 3.57 -9.12 2.25
N GLY A 31 4.79 -8.57 2.18
CA GLY A 31 6.02 -9.27 2.59
C GLY A 31 6.67 -10.10 1.48
N LEU A 32 6.43 -9.78 0.21
CA LEU A 32 7.12 -10.41 -0.92
C LEU A 32 8.35 -9.58 -1.31
N VAL A 33 9.50 -10.23 -1.51
CA VAL A 33 10.74 -9.57 -1.94
C VAL A 33 10.59 -9.05 -3.37
N LEU A 34 10.86 -7.76 -3.58
CA LEU A 34 10.88 -7.14 -4.91
C LEU A 34 12.31 -6.97 -5.44
N ALA A 35 13.24 -6.60 -4.57
CA ALA A 35 14.69 -6.55 -4.81
C ALA A 35 15.43 -6.47 -3.47
N GLN A 36 16.66 -6.98 -3.42
CA GLN A 36 17.44 -7.00 -2.18
C GLN A 36 18.94 -6.87 -2.41
N ASP A 37 19.59 -6.23 -1.45
CA ASP A 37 21.03 -6.29 -1.18
C ASP A 37 21.20 -6.40 0.34
N THR A 38 20.99 -7.61 0.88
CA THR A 38 20.99 -7.91 2.33
C THR A 38 21.97 -9.01 2.68
N PRO A 39 23.29 -8.76 2.61
CA PRO A 39 24.30 -9.77 2.89
C PRO A 39 24.19 -10.32 4.31
N GLY A 40 24.12 -11.64 4.45
CA GLY A 40 24.05 -12.33 5.74
C GLY A 40 22.67 -12.31 6.40
N VAL A 41 21.63 -11.84 5.71
CA VAL A 41 20.25 -11.83 6.19
C VAL A 41 19.36 -12.53 5.16
N ASP A 42 18.45 -13.38 5.62
CA ASP A 42 17.44 -13.99 4.76
C ASP A 42 16.41 -12.94 4.30
N PRO A 43 16.34 -12.62 2.99
CA PRO A 43 15.48 -11.55 2.50
C PRO A 43 13.99 -11.87 2.67
N ASP A 44 13.59 -13.14 2.56
CA ASP A 44 12.18 -13.55 2.70
C ASP A 44 11.70 -13.38 4.14
N SER A 45 12.50 -13.84 5.13
CA SER A 45 12.22 -13.58 6.55
C SER A 45 12.18 -12.08 6.87
N LEU A 46 13.11 -11.29 6.32
CA LEU A 46 13.14 -9.84 6.55
C LEU A 46 11.92 -9.13 5.94
N ALA A 47 11.47 -9.56 4.76
CA ALA A 47 10.27 -9.03 4.10
C ALA A 47 9.01 -9.33 4.92
N ALA A 48 8.85 -10.57 5.37
CA ALA A 48 7.71 -10.98 6.20
C ALA A 48 7.66 -10.21 7.54
N LEU A 49 8.80 -10.07 8.23
CA LEU A 49 8.89 -9.28 9.46
C LEU A 49 8.62 -7.79 9.22
N THR A 50 9.11 -7.24 8.11
CA THR A 50 8.82 -5.86 7.71
C THR A 50 7.32 -5.66 7.50
N ALA A 51 6.64 -6.56 6.78
CA ALA A 51 5.21 -6.47 6.54
C ALA A 51 4.39 -6.54 7.84
N ALA A 52 4.78 -7.44 8.77
CA ALA A 52 4.17 -7.51 10.08
C ALA A 52 4.36 -6.20 10.88
N ALA A 53 5.58 -5.65 10.90
CA ALA A 53 5.89 -4.40 11.58
C ALA A 53 5.14 -3.20 10.96
N LEU A 54 5.03 -3.15 9.63
CA LEU A 54 4.25 -2.15 8.91
C LEU A 54 2.77 -2.21 9.30
N GLY A 55 2.19 -3.42 9.37
CA GLY A 55 0.80 -3.59 9.81
C GLY A 55 0.54 -3.07 11.22
N VAL A 56 1.50 -3.25 12.14
CA VAL A 56 1.44 -2.64 13.48
C VAL A 56 1.59 -1.12 13.40
N ALA A 57 2.56 -0.62 12.65
CA ALA A 57 2.82 0.82 12.51
C ALA A 57 1.60 1.56 11.95
N LEU A 58 0.95 1.03 10.91
CA LEU A 58 -0.28 1.59 10.33
C LEU A 58 -1.42 1.68 11.36
N ARG A 59 -1.60 0.64 12.20
CA ARG A 59 -2.62 0.66 13.26
C ARG A 59 -2.29 1.68 14.35
N VAL A 60 -1.01 1.83 14.70
CA VAL A 60 -0.57 2.83 15.68
C VAL A 60 -0.80 4.24 15.15
N THR A 61 -0.45 4.53 13.90
CA THR A 61 -0.64 5.87 13.32
C THR A 61 -2.12 6.23 13.20
N ASP A 62 -2.97 5.26 12.83
CA ASP A 62 -4.42 5.44 12.79
C ASP A 62 -5.00 5.67 14.19
N ALA A 63 -4.71 4.78 15.15
CA ALA A 63 -5.23 4.88 16.52
C ALA A 63 -4.80 6.15 17.27
N THR A 64 -3.67 6.74 16.89
CA THR A 64 -3.13 7.98 17.49
C THR A 64 -3.45 9.24 16.68
N GLY A 65 -4.14 9.12 15.56
CA GLY A 65 -4.52 10.25 14.70
C GLY A 65 -3.32 10.95 14.03
N GLN A 66 -2.21 10.25 13.82
CA GLN A 66 -1.00 10.80 13.20
C GLN A 66 -1.03 10.76 11.66
N GLY A 67 -2.10 10.23 11.08
CA GLY A 67 -2.31 10.14 9.64
C GLY A 67 -1.55 8.97 9.01
N ASP A 68 -1.13 9.15 7.76
CA ASP A 68 -0.51 8.08 6.97
C ASP A 68 0.88 7.69 7.50
N PHE A 69 1.18 6.40 7.43
CA PHE A 69 2.52 5.89 7.69
C PHE A 69 3.55 6.54 6.76
N ARG A 70 4.64 7.03 7.35
CA ARG A 70 5.79 7.59 6.61
C ARG A 70 7.01 6.71 6.76
N GLU A 71 7.37 6.39 8.00
CA GLU A 71 8.56 5.62 8.33
C GLU A 71 8.45 5.01 9.73
N LEU A 72 9.21 3.92 9.94
CA LEU A 72 9.44 3.25 11.21
C LEU A 72 10.95 3.16 11.43
N LEU A 73 11.42 3.46 12.65
CA LEU A 73 12.81 3.27 13.04
C LEU A 73 12.88 2.41 14.29
N VAL A 74 13.62 1.31 14.21
CA VAL A 74 13.93 0.43 15.34
C VAL A 74 15.42 0.54 15.62
N ARG A 75 15.79 0.88 16.86
CA ARG A 75 17.19 0.85 17.31
C ARG A 75 17.43 -0.38 18.17
N GLY A 76 18.38 -1.20 17.76
CA GLY A 76 18.93 -2.29 18.55
C GLY A 76 20.35 -1.97 19.04
N VAL A 77 20.92 -2.86 19.85
CA VAL A 77 22.28 -2.71 20.41
C VAL A 77 23.35 -2.64 19.31
N HIS A 78 23.08 -3.23 18.13
CA HIS A 78 24.05 -3.33 17.04
C HIS A 78 23.77 -2.37 15.88
N GLY A 79 22.69 -1.60 15.94
CA GLY A 79 22.34 -0.68 14.87
C GLY A 79 20.86 -0.42 14.71
N TYR A 80 20.47 -0.11 13.49
CA TYR A 80 19.14 0.36 13.15
C TYR A 80 18.50 -0.47 12.05
N VAL A 81 17.20 -0.67 12.18
CA VAL A 81 16.31 -1.10 11.09
C VAL A 81 15.36 0.05 10.81
N ALA A 82 15.38 0.57 9.59
CA ALA A 82 14.55 1.69 9.18
C ALA A 82 13.68 1.29 7.99
N THR A 83 12.36 1.42 8.11
CA THR A 83 11.41 1.11 7.04
C THR A 83 10.73 2.38 6.59
N TYR A 84 10.70 2.63 5.28
CA TYR A 84 10.11 3.81 4.65
C TYR A 84 9.03 3.38 3.67
N ALA A 85 7.95 4.15 3.58
CA ALA A 85 6.96 3.96 2.53
C ALA A 85 7.59 4.14 1.14
N ALA A 86 7.25 3.26 0.19
CA ALA A 86 7.73 3.31 -1.18
C ALA A 86 6.55 3.15 -2.16
N GLY A 87 5.80 4.24 -2.36
CA GLY A 87 4.55 4.22 -3.13
C GLY A 87 3.41 3.54 -2.35
N GLY A 88 2.35 3.14 -3.07
CA GLY A 88 1.16 2.53 -2.46
C GLY A 88 1.24 1.03 -2.18
N THR A 89 2.21 0.32 -2.77
CA THR A 89 2.24 -1.16 -2.78
C THR A 89 3.56 -1.75 -2.27
N ALA A 90 4.53 -0.91 -1.89
CA ALA A 90 5.84 -1.36 -1.47
C ALA A 90 6.43 -0.56 -0.31
N VAL A 91 7.46 -1.13 0.30
CA VAL A 91 8.25 -0.55 1.38
C VAL A 91 9.73 -0.79 1.16
N LEU A 92 10.54 0.18 1.61
CA LEU A 92 11.99 0.10 1.64
C LEU A 92 12.45 -0.13 3.08
N THR A 93 13.13 -1.23 3.35
CA THR A 93 13.76 -1.53 4.66
C THR A 93 15.27 -1.45 4.55
N LEU A 94 15.90 -0.72 5.48
CA LEU A 94 17.33 -0.49 5.55
C LEU A 94 17.88 -1.05 6.85
N LEU A 95 19.03 -1.73 6.76
CA LEU A 95 19.83 -2.18 7.89
C LEU A 95 21.07 -1.30 7.98
N ALA A 96 21.33 -0.73 9.15
CA ALA A 96 22.45 0.18 9.38
C ALA A 96 23.18 -0.13 10.68
N GLN A 97 24.48 0.18 10.72
CA GLN A 97 25.29 0.06 11.94
C GLN A 97 24.90 1.13 12.98
N ASP A 98 25.20 0.91 14.25
CA ASP A 98 24.89 1.84 15.37
C ASP A 98 25.51 3.25 15.20
N ARG A 99 26.65 3.34 14.49
CA ARG A 99 27.34 4.60 14.18
C ARG A 99 26.78 5.36 12.96
N VAL A 100 25.64 4.94 12.40
CA VAL A 100 25.03 5.63 11.25
C VAL A 100 24.58 7.03 11.65
N ASN A 101 24.75 8.00 10.74
CA ASN A 101 24.10 9.29 10.90
C ASN A 101 22.60 9.13 10.61
N VAL A 102 21.77 9.11 11.65
CA VAL A 102 20.31 8.89 11.54
C VAL A 102 19.64 9.96 10.67
N GLY A 103 20.07 11.21 10.75
CA GLY A 103 19.54 12.29 9.89
C GLY A 103 19.79 12.02 8.40
N ARG A 104 21.01 11.57 8.06
CA ARG A 104 21.36 11.15 6.69
C ARG A 104 20.62 9.89 6.26
N LEU A 105 20.43 8.93 7.18
CA LEU A 105 19.65 7.72 6.94
C LEU A 105 18.21 8.05 6.52
N HIS A 106 17.53 8.96 7.25
CA HIS A 106 16.19 9.41 6.87
C HIS A 106 16.17 10.21 5.56
N LEU A 107 17.13 11.13 5.37
CA LEU A 107 17.19 11.94 4.16
C LEU A 107 17.29 11.05 2.90
N GLU A 108 18.24 10.12 2.90
CA GLU A 108 18.48 9.24 1.76
C GLU A 108 17.44 8.12 1.66
N GLY A 109 16.98 7.59 2.79
CA GLY A 109 15.94 6.56 2.85
C GLY A 109 14.60 7.03 2.30
N ARG A 110 14.15 8.24 2.67
CA ARG A 110 12.93 8.84 2.11
C ARG A 110 13.06 9.09 0.61
N ARG A 111 14.19 9.65 0.17
CA ARG A 111 14.47 9.91 -1.26
C ARG A 111 14.46 8.62 -2.07
N ALA A 112 15.13 7.58 -1.60
CA ALA A 112 15.17 6.28 -2.26
C ALA A 112 13.80 5.59 -2.22
N GLY A 113 13.06 5.69 -1.11
CA GLY A 113 11.70 5.16 -0.98
C GLY A 113 10.75 5.75 -2.03
N THR A 114 10.74 7.08 -2.19
CA THR A 114 9.98 7.75 -3.27
C THR A 114 10.39 7.22 -4.64
N ARG A 115 11.70 7.15 -4.91
CA ARG A 115 12.21 6.67 -6.21
C ARG A 115 11.80 5.23 -6.50
N ILE A 116 11.90 4.34 -5.52
CA ILE A 116 11.51 2.94 -5.66
C ILE A 116 10.01 2.82 -5.91
N GLY A 117 9.19 3.61 -5.21
CA GLY A 117 7.75 3.70 -5.47
C GLY A 117 7.43 4.05 -6.93
N GLU A 118 8.09 5.09 -7.46
CA GLU A 118 7.94 5.48 -8.88
C GLU A 118 8.30 4.35 -9.85
N LEU A 119 9.38 3.61 -9.59
CA LEU A 119 9.83 2.51 -10.45
C LEU A 119 8.82 1.35 -10.45
N ILE A 120 8.25 1.03 -9.29
CA ILE A 120 7.26 -0.04 -9.12
C ILE A 120 5.94 0.34 -9.78
N GLU A 121 5.45 1.56 -9.58
CA GLU A 121 4.23 2.06 -10.21
C GLU A 121 4.37 2.11 -11.74
N ALA A 122 5.51 2.58 -12.25
CA ALA A 122 5.80 2.57 -13.68
C ALA A 122 5.88 1.15 -14.26
N ALA A 123 6.37 0.17 -13.48
CA ALA A 123 6.36 -1.23 -13.88
C ALA A 123 4.94 -1.81 -13.94
N ALA A 124 4.10 -1.54 -12.94
CA ALA A 124 2.71 -1.97 -12.91
C ALA A 124 1.92 -1.42 -14.12
N ALA A 125 2.08 -0.11 -14.41
CA ALA A 125 1.43 0.53 -15.56
C ALA A 125 1.86 -0.03 -16.93
N ARG A 126 3.07 -0.58 -17.04
CA ARG A 126 3.55 -1.28 -18.26
C ARG A 126 3.00 -2.70 -18.37
N ALA A 127 2.66 -3.32 -17.25
CA ALA A 127 2.13 -4.68 -17.18
C ALA A 127 0.61 -4.74 -17.40
N GLU A 128 -0.13 -3.69 -17.02
CA GLU A 128 -1.55 -3.56 -17.36
C GLU A 128 -1.73 -3.24 -18.86
N PRO A 129 -2.50 -4.04 -19.62
CA PRO A 129 -2.92 -3.66 -20.96
C PRO A 129 -3.81 -2.42 -20.88
N ALA A 130 -3.66 -1.52 -21.85
CA ALA A 130 -4.41 -0.25 -21.96
C ALA A 130 -5.92 -0.42 -21.65
N PRO A 131 -6.57 0.59 -21.04
CA PRO A 131 -8.01 0.58 -20.86
C PRO A 131 -8.69 0.32 -22.20
N GLN A 132 -9.43 -0.79 -22.28
CA GLN A 132 -10.33 -1.04 -23.39
C GLN A 132 -11.26 0.17 -23.46
N THR A 133 -11.07 1.01 -24.48
CA THR A 133 -12.01 2.10 -24.77
C THR A 133 -13.40 1.47 -24.86
N PRO A 134 -14.42 1.97 -24.15
CA PRO A 134 -15.77 1.47 -24.34
C PRO A 134 -16.11 1.68 -25.81
N ALA A 135 -16.17 0.59 -26.57
CA ALA A 135 -16.60 0.63 -27.96
C ALA A 135 -17.94 1.36 -28.01
N ALA A 136 -17.93 2.53 -28.64
CA ALA A 136 -19.13 3.29 -28.92
C ALA A 136 -20.11 2.38 -29.68
N LYS A 137 -21.23 2.02 -29.05
CA LYS A 137 -22.37 1.44 -29.75
C LYS A 137 -22.87 2.50 -30.73
N ALA A 138 -22.50 2.36 -32.00
CA ALA A 138 -23.09 3.12 -33.08
C ALA A 138 -24.59 2.75 -33.22
N PRO A 139 -25.45 3.70 -33.65
CA PRO A 139 -26.90 3.59 -33.51
C PRO A 139 -27.50 2.73 -34.63
N ALA A 140 -28.27 1.70 -34.26
CA ALA A 140 -29.10 0.98 -35.21
C ALA A 140 -30.37 1.79 -35.51
N LYS A 141 -30.51 2.25 -36.76
CA LYS A 141 -31.72 2.89 -37.30
C LYS A 141 -32.47 1.88 -38.16
N ALA A 142 -33.65 1.42 -37.72
CA ALA A 142 -34.67 0.86 -38.61
C ALA A 142 -36.07 0.85 -37.96
N VAL A 143 -36.86 1.86 -38.37
CA VAL A 143 -38.27 1.83 -38.82
C VAL A 143 -39.38 1.25 -37.90
N ALA A 144 -40.41 2.10 -37.75
CA ALA A 144 -41.64 1.96 -36.97
C ALA A 144 -42.71 1.00 -37.54
N LYS A 145 -43.58 0.52 -36.63
CA LYS A 145 -45.04 0.24 -36.69
C LYS A 145 -45.36 -0.60 -35.42
N SER A 146 -46.43 -0.47 -34.63
CA SER A 146 -47.65 0.34 -34.60
C SER A 146 -48.43 -0.04 -33.32
N ALA A 147 -49.20 0.91 -32.76
CA ALA A 147 -50.42 0.76 -31.95
C ALA A 147 -50.37 0.27 -30.47
N THR A 148 -50.85 1.15 -29.59
CA THR A 148 -51.33 0.92 -28.19
C THR A 148 -52.77 0.37 -28.21
N PRO A 149 -53.28 -0.26 -27.12
CA PRO A 149 -53.98 0.54 -26.11
C PRO A 149 -53.84 0.05 -24.64
N ARG A 150 -54.39 0.89 -23.76
CA ARG A 150 -54.20 1.03 -22.31
C ARG A 150 -54.96 -0.01 -21.50
N THR A 151 -54.47 -0.33 -20.30
CA THR A 151 -55.35 -0.68 -19.16
C THR A 151 -54.80 -0.11 -17.86
N ARG A 152 -55.74 0.37 -17.04
CA ARG A 152 -55.59 1.28 -15.90
C ARG A 152 -56.09 0.56 -14.66
N THR A 153 -55.31 0.50 -13.57
CA THR A 153 -55.78 0.24 -12.19
C THR A 153 -54.63 0.54 -11.22
N ALA A 154 -54.70 1.60 -10.40
CA ALA A 154 -55.11 1.63 -8.97
C ALA A 154 -54.15 0.82 -8.05
N ARG A 155 -53.78 1.14 -6.81
CA ARG A 155 -53.91 2.23 -5.81
C ARG A 155 -53.16 1.66 -4.57
N ALA A 156 -52.41 2.45 -3.80
CA ALA A 156 -51.72 2.04 -2.56
C ALA A 156 -52.74 1.76 -1.39
N PRO A 157 -52.41 1.18 -0.19
CA PRO A 157 -51.35 1.65 0.72
C PRO A 157 -50.65 0.66 1.70
N ALA A 158 -49.56 1.16 2.29
CA ALA A 158 -48.95 0.99 3.63
C ALA A 158 -49.17 -0.25 4.54
N LYS A 159 -48.07 -0.68 5.20
CA LYS A 159 -48.08 -1.14 6.60
C LYS A 159 -46.87 -0.61 7.40
N PRO A 160 -47.05 -0.19 8.66
CA PRO A 160 -46.00 0.30 9.56
C PRO A 160 -45.27 -0.84 10.27
N ARG A 161 -43.96 -0.69 10.52
CA ARG A 161 -43.23 -1.56 11.47
C ARG A 161 -43.21 -0.91 12.84
N THR A 162 -43.73 -1.68 13.77
CA THR A 162 -43.84 -1.49 15.21
C THR A 162 -42.48 -1.44 15.91
N THR A 163 -42.42 -0.51 16.86
CA THR A 163 -41.68 -0.46 18.13
C THR A 163 -40.81 -1.65 18.54
N THR A 164 -39.58 -1.37 18.97
CA THR A 164 -38.95 -2.09 20.08
C THR A 164 -38.19 -1.07 20.93
N ASN A 165 -38.78 -0.75 22.09
CA ASN A 165 -38.05 -0.28 23.25
C ASN A 165 -37.63 -1.51 24.06
N ALA A 166 -36.38 -1.57 24.49
CA ALA A 166 -35.99 -2.29 25.70
C ALA A 166 -34.80 -1.58 26.33
N ARG A 167 -35.07 -1.03 27.51
CA ARG A 167 -34.19 -0.43 28.50
C ARG A 167 -33.85 -1.50 29.53
N THR A 168 -32.59 -1.59 29.96
CA THR A 168 -32.09 -1.95 31.31
C THR A 168 -30.55 -1.91 31.22
N THR A 169 -29.80 -0.96 31.80
CA THR A 169 -29.42 -0.77 33.22
C THR A 169 -29.20 -2.06 33.99
N THR A 170 -27.92 -2.43 34.19
CA THR A 170 -27.40 -3.02 35.44
C THR A 170 -25.94 -2.62 35.63
N THR A 171 -25.72 -1.86 36.69
CA THR A 171 -24.46 -1.54 37.37
C THR A 171 -24.06 -2.73 38.27
N GLU A 172 -22.86 -2.68 38.85
CA GLU A 172 -22.29 -3.53 39.94
C GLU A 172 -21.20 -4.50 39.44
N SER A 173 -20.05 -4.66 40.09
CA SER A 173 -19.35 -3.96 41.19
C SER A 173 -17.87 -4.34 41.09
#